data_AF-A0A352XXT8-F1
#
_entry.id   AF-A0A352XXT8-F1
#
_cell.length_a   1.000
_cell.length_b   1.000
_cell.length_c   1.000
_cell.angle_alpha   90.00
_cell.angle_beta   90.00
_cell.angle_gamma   90.00
#
_symmetry.space_group_name_H-M   'P 1'
#
loop_
_entity.id
_entity.type
_entity.pdbx_description
1 polymer ?
#
loop_
_entity_poly.entity_id
_entity_poly.type
_entity_poly.pdbx_seq_one_letter_code
_entity_poly.pdbx_strand_id
1 'polypeptide(L)'
;MLASDNVAAAIYATFLNKLQGIVFGAMFGGDETIIHDYLGRGATILSLTNGYASRSKPLLIRLLHEHDDSWFADSAIPNGPRSWDSALAAAFTAAIEELREKLGDDITRWQYGKIHTMTYNHPLGAIKALEKVFNRGPFPVGGDIDTVNMGASLHNQPEVVVVVPSYRQIVNLADLKASLSGHAPGQSGHVGSKHYADFIKPWLKVEHHPMLFERSMIEENAEGTLKLMPEK
;
A
#
# COMPACT_ATOMS: atom_id res chain seq x y z
N MET A 1 -1.72 -4.08 -13.83
CA MET A 1 -3.11 -4.45 -13.47
C MET A 1 -3.66 -3.46 -12.45
N LEU A 2 -2.97 -3.18 -11.33
CA LEU A 2 -3.31 -2.11 -10.38
C LEU A 2 -2.44 -0.86 -10.56
N ALA A 3 -2.60 -0.15 -11.69
CA ALA A 3 -1.90 1.12 -11.91
C ALA A 3 -2.65 2.28 -11.23
N SER A 4 -1.93 3.31 -10.77
CA SER A 4 -2.51 4.44 -10.03
C SER A 4 -3.46 5.30 -10.87
N ASP A 5 -3.37 5.27 -12.19
CA ASP A 5 -4.23 6.00 -13.11
C ASP A 5 -5.41 5.16 -13.64
N ASN A 6 -5.54 3.91 -13.19
CA ASN A 6 -6.50 2.96 -13.74
C ASN A 6 -7.84 2.97 -12.97
N VAL A 7 -8.93 3.10 -13.72
CA VAL A 7 -10.31 3.10 -13.21
C VAL A 7 -10.76 1.73 -12.71
N ALA A 8 -10.48 0.68 -13.47
CA ALA A 8 -10.84 -0.68 -13.09
C ALA A 8 -10.10 -1.13 -11.82
N ALA A 9 -8.88 -0.62 -11.60
CA ALA A 9 -8.14 -0.88 -10.37
C ALA A 9 -8.83 -0.30 -9.13
N ALA A 10 -9.39 0.92 -9.23
CA ALA A 10 -10.18 1.51 -8.15
C ALA A 10 -11.42 0.67 -7.85
N ILE A 11 -12.20 0.31 -8.88
CA ILE A 11 -13.41 -0.52 -8.75
C ILE A 11 -13.07 -1.86 -8.11
N TYR A 12 -12.05 -2.55 -8.61
CA TYR A 12 -11.63 -3.84 -8.09
C TYR A 12 -11.19 -3.77 -6.62
N ALA A 13 -10.34 -2.80 -6.26
CA ALA A 13 -9.81 -2.69 -4.90
C ALA A 13 -10.92 -2.38 -3.89
N THR A 14 -11.80 -1.42 -4.22
CA THR A 14 -12.95 -1.08 -3.36
C THR A 14 -13.94 -2.24 -3.27
N PHE A 15 -14.26 -2.90 -4.39
CA PHE A 15 -15.12 -4.09 -4.41
C PHE A 15 -14.58 -5.21 -3.52
N LEU A 16 -13.29 -5.54 -3.66
CA LEU A 16 -12.67 -6.60 -2.87
C LEU A 16 -12.69 -6.27 -1.38
N ASN A 17 -12.42 -5.00 -1.01
CA ASN A 17 -12.51 -4.54 0.36
C ASN A 17 -13.95 -4.72 0.91
N LYS A 18 -14.97 -4.26 0.18
CA LYS A 18 -16.38 -4.46 0.57
C LYS A 18 -16.77 -5.92 0.68
N LEU A 19 -16.35 -6.75 -0.28
CA LEU A 19 -16.64 -8.17 -0.29
C LEU A 19 -16.05 -8.88 0.94
N GLN A 20 -14.80 -8.57 1.31
CA GLN A 20 -14.20 -9.10 2.54
C GLN A 20 -15.04 -8.71 3.77
N GLY A 21 -15.42 -7.43 3.89
CA GLY A 21 -16.24 -6.96 5.01
C GLY A 21 -17.59 -7.69 5.10
N ILE A 22 -18.28 -7.88 3.97
CA ILE A 22 -19.59 -8.55 3.91
C ILE A 22 -19.47 -10.05 4.20
N VAL A 23 -18.53 -10.75 3.55
CA VAL A 23 -18.37 -12.21 3.68
C VAL A 23 -17.99 -12.60 5.10
N PHE A 24 -17.05 -11.89 5.73
CA PHE A 24 -16.64 -12.19 7.09
C PHE A 24 -17.58 -11.60 8.13
N GLY A 25 -18.20 -10.45 7.85
CA GLY A 25 -19.26 -9.90 8.67
C GLY A 25 -20.46 -10.84 8.80
N ALA A 26 -20.77 -11.63 7.76
CA ALA A 26 -21.80 -12.67 7.86
C ALA A 26 -21.55 -13.66 9.02
N MET A 27 -20.29 -13.93 9.39
CA MET A 27 -19.96 -14.80 10.53
C MET A 27 -19.85 -14.05 11.85
N PHE A 28 -19.29 -12.85 11.84
CA PHE A 28 -18.94 -12.11 13.07
C PHE A 28 -19.99 -11.07 13.49
N GLY A 29 -21.00 -10.81 12.66
CA GLY A 29 -22.02 -9.80 12.89
C GLY A 29 -21.56 -8.41 12.49
N GLY A 30 -22.23 -7.38 13.01
CA GLY A 30 -21.94 -5.97 12.68
C GLY A 30 -20.88 -5.30 13.54
N ASP A 31 -20.13 -6.04 14.38
CA ASP A 31 -19.07 -5.46 15.20
C ASP A 31 -17.83 -5.16 14.34
N GLU A 32 -17.66 -3.89 13.99
CA GLU A 32 -16.54 -3.41 13.18
C GLU A 32 -15.18 -3.72 13.82
N THR A 33 -15.08 -3.74 15.14
CA THR A 33 -13.81 -4.02 15.83
C THR A 33 -13.39 -5.46 15.59
N ILE A 34 -14.30 -6.41 15.79
CA ILE A 34 -14.04 -7.84 15.56
C ILE A 34 -13.71 -8.10 14.08
N ILE A 35 -14.46 -7.50 13.16
CA ILE A 35 -14.20 -7.62 11.73
C ILE A 35 -12.81 -7.09 11.39
N HIS A 36 -12.46 -5.90 11.85
CA HIS A 36 -11.16 -5.30 11.57
C HIS A 36 -10.00 -6.11 12.17
N ASP A 37 -10.15 -6.61 13.38
CA ASP A 37 -9.15 -7.46 14.02
C ASP A 37 -8.97 -8.78 13.25
N TYR A 38 -10.08 -9.41 12.83
CA TYR A 38 -10.03 -10.60 11.97
C TYR A 38 -9.40 -10.32 10.61
N LEU A 39 -9.68 -9.15 10.04
CA LEU A 39 -9.11 -8.70 8.76
C LEU A 39 -7.68 -8.17 8.89
N GLY A 40 -7.08 -8.30 10.08
CA GLY A 40 -5.66 -8.13 10.27
C GLY A 40 -5.24 -6.82 10.90
N ARG A 41 -6.15 -6.01 11.45
CA ARG A 41 -5.80 -4.79 12.19
C ARG A 41 -4.91 -5.15 13.39
N GLY A 42 -3.78 -4.45 13.50
CA GLY A 42 -2.88 -4.63 14.62
C GLY A 42 -3.30 -3.86 15.88
N ALA A 43 -2.80 -4.30 17.03
CA ALA A 43 -3.17 -3.74 18.34
C ALA A 43 -2.39 -2.46 18.71
N THR A 44 -1.32 -2.11 17.99
CA THR A 44 -0.44 -0.96 18.33
C THR A 44 0.06 -0.22 17.10
N ILE A 45 0.57 1.01 17.29
CA ILE A 45 1.21 1.79 16.22
C ILE A 45 2.53 1.16 15.71
N LEU A 46 3.14 0.25 16.48
CA LEU A 46 4.39 -0.43 16.09
C LEU A 46 4.12 -1.70 15.28
N SER A 47 2.92 -2.27 15.40
CA SER A 47 2.46 -3.42 14.63
C SER A 47 1.10 -3.07 14.05
N LEU A 48 1.10 -2.47 12.86
CA LEU A 48 -0.12 -2.01 12.18
C LEU A 48 -1.00 -3.18 11.71
N THR A 49 -0.41 -4.38 11.57
CA THR A 49 -1.12 -5.61 11.25
C THR A 49 -0.95 -6.69 12.32
N ASN A 50 -1.85 -7.66 12.33
CA ASN A 50 -1.74 -8.90 13.09
C ASN A 50 -1.60 -10.13 12.14
N GLY A 51 -1.43 -11.33 12.70
CA GLY A 51 -1.20 -12.55 11.93
C GLY A 51 -2.36 -13.01 11.00
N TYR A 52 -3.57 -12.49 11.18
CA TYR A 52 -4.72 -12.79 10.33
C TYR A 52 -4.71 -12.01 9.01
N ALA A 53 -3.96 -10.91 8.91
CA ALA A 53 -3.88 -10.07 7.71
C ALA A 53 -3.54 -10.87 6.43
N SER A 54 -2.71 -11.91 6.56
CA SER A 54 -2.30 -12.78 5.45
C SER A 54 -3.20 -14.01 5.23
N ARG A 55 -4.26 -14.17 6.02
CA ARG A 55 -5.15 -15.35 6.01
C ARG A 55 -6.53 -15.07 5.43
N SER A 56 -7.03 -13.84 5.58
CA SER A 56 -8.38 -13.47 5.14
C SER A 56 -8.57 -13.59 3.62
N LYS A 57 -7.65 -13.08 2.81
CA LYS A 57 -7.77 -13.11 1.34
C LYS A 57 -7.68 -14.53 0.75
N PRO A 58 -6.72 -15.40 1.13
CA PRO A 58 -6.71 -16.79 0.69
C PRO A 58 -7.98 -17.57 1.08
N LEU A 59 -8.52 -17.32 2.28
CA LEU A 59 -9.78 -17.92 2.71
C LEU A 59 -10.95 -17.44 1.84
N LEU A 60 -11.04 -16.13 1.58
CA LEU A 60 -12.06 -15.58 0.69
C LEU A 60 -12.01 -16.22 -0.70
N ILE A 61 -10.80 -16.39 -1.28
CA ILE A 61 -10.63 -17.03 -2.58
C ILE A 61 -11.12 -18.49 -2.56
N ARG A 62 -10.79 -19.23 -1.49
CA ARG A 62 -11.28 -20.61 -1.33
C ARG A 62 -12.81 -20.65 -1.25
N LEU A 63 -13.39 -19.80 -0.42
CA LEU A 63 -14.84 -19.71 -0.24
C LEU A 63 -15.56 -19.32 -1.55
N LEU A 64 -14.99 -18.40 -2.32
CA LEU A 64 -15.49 -18.04 -3.64
C LEU A 64 -15.44 -19.20 -4.64
N HIS A 65 -14.39 -20.02 -4.57
CA HIS A 65 -14.25 -21.19 -5.44
C HIS A 65 -15.20 -22.33 -5.04
N GLU A 66 -15.38 -22.56 -3.74
CA GLU A 66 -16.35 -23.53 -3.22
C GLU A 66 -17.79 -23.08 -3.49
N HIS A 67 -18.06 -21.78 -3.40
CA HIS A 67 -19.34 -21.13 -3.71
C HIS A 67 -20.53 -21.75 -2.96
N ASP A 68 -20.28 -22.21 -1.73
CA ASP A 68 -21.30 -22.81 -0.87
C ASP A 68 -22.11 -21.71 -0.16
N ASP A 69 -23.39 -21.61 -0.49
CA ASP A 69 -24.32 -20.65 0.11
C ASP A 69 -24.59 -20.92 1.59
N SER A 70 -24.25 -22.11 2.11
CA SER A 70 -24.39 -22.45 3.53
C SER A 70 -23.61 -21.49 4.44
N TRP A 71 -22.55 -20.85 3.92
CA TRP A 71 -21.80 -19.79 4.62
C TRP A 71 -22.69 -18.63 5.09
N PHE A 72 -23.79 -18.36 4.38
CA PHE A 72 -24.71 -17.25 4.68
C PHE A 72 -26.02 -17.68 5.36
N ALA A 73 -26.22 -18.98 5.58
CA ALA A 73 -27.46 -19.52 6.13
C ALA A 73 -27.79 -18.89 7.50
N ASP A 74 -26.78 -18.87 8.38
CA ASP A 74 -26.88 -18.34 9.74
C ASP A 74 -26.20 -16.97 9.88
N SER A 75 -26.26 -16.13 8.82
CA SER A 75 -25.60 -14.81 8.83
C SER A 75 -25.99 -13.98 10.06
N ALA A 76 -24.97 -13.55 10.80
CA ALA A 76 -25.06 -12.72 11.99
C ALA A 76 -25.38 -11.25 11.68
N ILE A 77 -25.38 -10.86 10.40
CA ILE A 77 -25.84 -9.53 9.95
C ILE A 77 -27.37 -9.58 9.75
N PRO A 78 -28.16 -8.78 10.49
CA PRO A 78 -29.59 -8.66 10.24
C PRO A 78 -29.84 -8.17 8.81
N ASN A 79 -30.66 -8.90 8.05
CA ASN A 79 -30.90 -8.64 6.62
C ASN A 79 -29.64 -8.66 5.74
N GLY A 80 -28.57 -9.35 6.18
CA GLY A 80 -27.38 -9.59 5.38
C GLY A 80 -27.62 -10.51 4.18
N PRO A 81 -26.61 -10.73 3.33
CA PRO A 81 -26.71 -11.64 2.20
C PRO A 81 -27.07 -13.07 2.65
N ARG A 82 -27.77 -13.80 1.76
CA ARG A 82 -28.21 -15.20 1.97
C ARG A 82 -27.62 -16.17 0.96
N SER A 83 -26.82 -15.67 0.03
CA SER A 83 -26.10 -16.41 -1.00
C SER A 83 -24.87 -15.63 -1.45
N TRP A 84 -23.92 -16.30 -2.10
CA TRP A 84 -22.77 -15.66 -2.73
C TRP A 84 -23.18 -14.60 -3.75
N ASP A 85 -24.18 -14.87 -4.58
CA ASP A 85 -24.70 -13.90 -5.55
C ASP A 85 -25.17 -12.61 -4.88
N SER A 86 -25.93 -12.74 -3.78
CA SER A 86 -26.40 -11.58 -3.02
C SER A 86 -25.26 -10.82 -2.34
N ALA A 87 -24.23 -11.53 -1.85
CA ALA A 87 -23.05 -10.92 -1.24
C ALA A 87 -22.20 -10.17 -2.28
N LEU A 88 -21.98 -10.76 -3.46
CA LEU A 88 -21.25 -10.15 -4.57
C LEU A 88 -21.98 -8.91 -5.09
N ALA A 89 -23.30 -8.99 -5.30
CA ALA A 89 -24.11 -7.86 -5.73
C ALA A 89 -24.08 -6.73 -4.70
N ALA A 90 -24.24 -7.03 -3.40
CA ALA A 90 -24.18 -6.04 -2.34
C ALA A 90 -22.79 -5.37 -2.25
N ALA A 91 -21.71 -6.15 -2.34
CA ALA A 91 -20.35 -5.63 -2.32
C ALA A 91 -20.07 -4.72 -3.52
N PHE A 92 -20.55 -5.09 -4.71
CA PHE A 92 -20.37 -4.29 -5.92
C PHE A 92 -21.15 -2.97 -5.83
N THR A 93 -22.41 -3.01 -5.42
CA THR A 93 -23.20 -1.79 -5.19
C THR A 93 -22.53 -0.85 -4.18
N ALA A 94 -22.11 -1.39 -3.03
CA ALA A 94 -21.43 -0.61 -2.00
C ALA A 94 -20.11 0.00 -2.49
N ALA A 95 -19.37 -0.70 -3.36
CA ALA A 95 -18.14 -0.19 -3.94
C ALA A 95 -18.39 0.97 -4.93
N ILE A 96 -19.42 0.85 -5.77
CA ILE A 96 -19.83 1.90 -6.71
C ILE A 96 -20.33 3.14 -5.95
N GLU A 97 -21.10 2.96 -4.89
CA GLU A 97 -21.58 4.05 -4.03
C GLU A 97 -20.42 4.79 -3.36
N GLU A 98 -19.47 4.05 -2.77
CA GLU A 98 -18.29 4.67 -2.13
C GLU A 98 -17.42 5.43 -3.15
N LEU A 99 -17.19 4.85 -4.33
CA LEU A 99 -16.40 5.51 -5.37
C LEU A 99 -17.10 6.77 -5.89
N ARG A 100 -18.43 6.74 -6.04
CA ARG A 100 -19.21 7.91 -6.40
C ARG A 100 -19.13 9.00 -5.33
N GLU A 101 -19.23 8.64 -4.06
CA GLU A 101 -19.11 9.57 -2.93
C GLU A 101 -17.74 10.25 -2.92
N LYS A 102 -16.67 9.48 -3.10
CA LYS A 102 -15.29 9.97 -3.01
C LYS A 102 -14.81 10.72 -4.25
N LEU A 103 -15.20 10.26 -5.45
CA LEU A 103 -14.61 10.68 -6.73
C LEU A 103 -15.62 11.33 -7.69
N GLY A 104 -16.89 11.40 -7.31
CA GLY A 104 -17.99 11.94 -8.10
C GLY A 104 -18.59 10.95 -9.10
N ASP A 105 -19.61 11.39 -9.85
CA ASP A 105 -20.39 10.52 -10.75
C ASP A 105 -19.65 10.09 -12.03
N ASP A 106 -18.61 10.80 -12.43
CA ASP A 106 -17.86 10.53 -13.66
C ASP A 106 -16.84 9.40 -13.43
N ILE A 107 -17.22 8.18 -13.81
CA ILE A 107 -16.42 6.95 -13.69
C ILE A 107 -15.03 7.09 -14.33
N THR A 108 -14.89 7.90 -15.40
CA THR A 108 -13.60 8.08 -16.07
C THR A 108 -12.56 8.77 -15.18
N ARG A 109 -13.01 9.43 -14.10
CA ARG A 109 -12.16 10.12 -13.11
C ARG A 109 -11.75 9.24 -11.94
N TRP A 110 -12.23 8.00 -11.85
CA TRP A 110 -12.01 7.10 -10.72
C TRP A 110 -10.62 6.46 -10.72
N GLN A 111 -9.58 7.29 -10.85
CA GLN A 111 -8.20 6.83 -10.85
C GLN A 111 -7.83 6.25 -9.48
N TYR A 112 -7.31 5.02 -9.45
CA TYR A 112 -6.99 4.31 -8.22
C TYR A 112 -6.11 5.11 -7.24
N GLY A 113 -5.11 5.83 -7.75
CA GLY A 113 -4.20 6.64 -6.95
C GLY A 113 -4.85 7.85 -6.28
N LYS A 114 -6.13 8.16 -6.57
CA LYS A 114 -6.90 9.15 -5.78
C LYS A 114 -7.44 8.58 -4.48
N ILE A 115 -7.62 7.26 -4.43
CA ILE A 115 -8.09 6.52 -3.26
C ILE A 115 -7.04 5.55 -2.71
N HIS A 116 -5.79 5.73 -3.12
CA HIS A 116 -4.70 4.83 -2.77
C HIS A 116 -3.39 5.61 -2.82
N THR A 117 -3.05 6.20 -1.68
CA THR A 117 -1.95 7.14 -1.58
C THR A 117 -0.95 6.78 -0.49
N MET A 118 0.29 7.19 -0.71
CA MET A 118 1.37 7.01 0.26
C MET A 118 1.94 8.37 0.66
N THR A 119 2.17 8.55 1.96
CA THR A 119 2.91 9.69 2.51
C THR A 119 4.13 9.20 3.25
N TYR A 120 5.30 9.74 2.95
CA TYR A 120 6.48 9.58 3.78
C TYR A 120 6.32 10.46 5.02
N ASN A 121 5.85 9.85 6.11
CA ASN A 121 5.59 10.53 7.37
C ASN A 121 6.85 10.58 8.23
N HIS A 122 7.06 11.72 8.88
CA HIS A 122 8.09 11.92 9.89
C HIS A 122 7.44 12.09 11.27
N PRO A 123 8.03 11.59 12.38
CA PRO A 123 7.46 11.74 13.72
C PRO A 123 7.12 13.19 14.09
N LEU A 124 8.03 14.14 13.81
CA LEU A 124 7.76 15.57 14.02
C LEU A 124 6.73 16.16 13.05
N GLY A 125 6.49 15.51 11.91
CA GLY A 125 5.47 15.90 10.95
C GLY A 125 4.04 15.57 11.42
N ALA A 126 3.87 14.83 12.51
CA ALA A 126 2.57 14.66 13.17
C ALA A 126 2.04 15.97 13.78
N ILE A 127 2.93 16.93 14.06
CA ILE A 127 2.54 18.28 14.47
C ILE A 127 2.13 19.04 13.22
N LYS A 128 0.84 19.43 13.11
CA LYS A 128 0.26 20.09 11.93
C LYS A 128 1.07 21.28 11.40
N ALA A 129 1.69 22.07 12.27
CA ALA A 129 2.53 23.20 11.87
C ALA A 129 3.85 22.78 11.17
N LEU A 130 4.32 21.56 11.43
CA LEU A 130 5.58 21.00 10.91
C LEU A 130 5.34 19.96 9.79
N GLU A 131 4.10 19.57 9.54
CA GLU A 131 3.72 18.56 8.55
C GLU A 131 4.38 18.80 7.19
N LYS A 132 4.19 19.98 6.60
CA LYS A 132 4.74 20.32 5.27
C LYS A 132 6.27 20.42 5.25
N VAL A 133 6.90 20.63 6.41
CA VAL A 133 8.36 20.71 6.51
C VAL A 133 8.95 19.32 6.41
N PHE A 134 8.41 18.36 7.14
CA PHE A 134 8.99 17.02 7.25
C PHE A 134 8.33 15.96 6.35
N ASN A 135 7.01 15.95 6.23
CA ASN A 135 6.32 14.93 5.45
C ASN A 135 6.47 15.17 3.94
N ARG A 136 6.44 14.10 3.16
CA ARG A 136 6.39 14.18 1.69
C ARG A 136 5.24 13.34 1.17
N GLY A 137 4.36 13.97 0.40
CA GLY A 137 3.15 13.37 -0.14
C GLY A 137 1.90 14.16 0.27
N PRO A 138 0.71 13.55 0.13
CA PRO A 138 0.48 12.19 -0.38
C PRO A 138 0.85 12.05 -1.86
N PHE A 139 1.33 10.86 -2.24
CA PHE A 139 1.62 10.49 -3.63
C PHE A 139 0.66 9.39 -4.09
N PRO A 140 0.08 9.48 -5.30
CA PRO A 140 -0.71 8.39 -5.86
C PRO A 140 0.20 7.19 -6.14
N VAL A 141 -0.20 6.01 -5.68
CA VAL A 141 0.57 4.77 -5.89
C VAL A 141 -0.36 3.64 -6.30
N GLY A 142 0.13 2.75 -7.15
CA GLY A 142 -0.56 1.53 -7.52
C GLY A 142 -0.19 0.36 -6.60
N GLY A 143 -0.56 -0.84 -7.06
CA GLY A 143 -0.26 -2.09 -6.37
C GLY A 143 -1.19 -2.40 -5.20
N ASP A 144 -1.07 -3.63 -4.71
CA ASP A 144 -1.61 -4.13 -3.44
C ASP A 144 -0.57 -5.06 -2.80
N ILE A 145 -0.95 -5.83 -1.77
CA ILE A 145 -0.08 -6.80 -1.10
C ILE A 145 0.32 -7.99 -2.00
N ASP A 146 -0.42 -8.26 -3.08
CA ASP A 146 -0.22 -9.42 -3.97
C ASP A 146 0.48 -9.04 -5.28
N THR A 147 0.61 -7.75 -5.58
CA THR A 147 1.37 -7.27 -6.74
C THR A 147 2.88 -7.20 -6.48
N VAL A 148 3.67 -7.42 -7.54
CA VAL A 148 5.14 -7.30 -7.51
C VAL A 148 5.59 -5.89 -7.10
N ASN A 149 4.98 -4.85 -7.69
CA ASN A 149 5.21 -3.47 -7.25
C ASN A 149 4.24 -3.14 -6.11
N MET A 150 4.56 -3.67 -4.92
CA MET A 150 3.70 -3.65 -3.75
C MET A 150 3.35 -2.23 -3.28
N GLY A 151 2.07 -2.04 -2.97
CA GLY A 151 1.52 -0.88 -2.25
C GLY A 151 0.40 -1.34 -1.36
N ALA A 152 0.71 -1.92 -0.20
CA ALA A 152 -0.33 -2.53 0.64
C ALA A 152 -0.97 -1.49 1.56
N SER A 153 -2.30 -1.49 1.60
CA SER A 153 -3.12 -0.77 2.58
C SER A 153 -3.75 -1.74 3.58
N LEU A 154 -4.29 -1.20 4.66
CA LEU A 154 -5.04 -1.98 5.65
C LEU A 154 -6.51 -2.03 5.26
N HIS A 155 -7.20 -3.13 5.59
CA HIS A 155 -8.62 -3.23 5.30
C HIS A 155 -9.45 -2.08 5.92
N ASN A 156 -9.13 -1.66 7.14
CA ASN A 156 -9.81 -0.56 7.84
C ASN A 156 -9.34 0.84 7.42
N GLN A 157 -8.27 0.94 6.63
CA GLN A 157 -7.76 2.19 6.07
C GLN A 157 -7.31 1.95 4.61
N PRO A 158 -8.23 1.59 3.70
CA PRO A 158 -7.88 1.13 2.36
C PRO A 158 -7.25 2.23 1.50
N GLU A 159 -7.48 3.49 1.89
CA GLU A 159 -6.99 4.72 1.25
C GLU A 159 -5.49 4.98 1.46
N VAL A 160 -4.94 4.43 2.54
CA VAL A 160 -3.60 4.73 3.03
C VAL A 160 -2.69 3.53 2.82
N VAL A 161 -1.68 3.71 1.97
CA VAL A 161 -0.62 2.72 1.79
C VAL A 161 0.35 2.80 2.95
N VAL A 162 0.51 1.66 3.62
CA VAL A 162 1.33 1.51 4.83
C VAL A 162 2.58 0.67 4.60
N VAL A 163 2.62 -0.16 3.55
CA VAL A 163 3.79 -0.99 3.21
C VAL A 163 4.12 -0.85 1.73
N VAL A 164 5.38 -0.51 1.46
CA VAL A 164 5.99 -0.44 0.13
C VAL A 164 7.43 -0.96 0.16
N PRO A 165 8.05 -1.28 -0.99
CA PRO A 165 9.48 -1.58 -1.06
C PRO A 165 10.33 -0.38 -0.63
N SER A 166 11.04 -0.50 0.48
CA SER A 166 12.02 0.52 0.90
C SER A 166 13.23 0.58 -0.05
N TYR A 167 13.55 -0.54 -0.71
CA TYR A 167 14.73 -0.71 -1.56
C TYR A 167 14.43 -1.67 -2.72
N ARG A 168 15.03 -1.40 -3.88
CA ARG A 168 15.01 -2.26 -5.08
C ARG A 168 16.44 -2.39 -5.61
N GLN A 169 16.81 -3.56 -6.11
CA GLN A 169 18.12 -3.79 -6.72
C GLN A 169 18.07 -4.81 -7.84
N ILE A 170 19.01 -4.66 -8.77
CA ILE A 170 19.34 -5.63 -9.81
C ILE A 170 20.84 -5.86 -9.72
N VAL A 171 21.26 -7.09 -9.41
CA VAL A 171 22.68 -7.44 -9.26
C VAL A 171 23.10 -8.27 -10.47
N ASN A 172 24.02 -7.74 -11.26
CA ASN A 172 24.65 -8.50 -12.33
C ASN A 172 25.91 -9.20 -11.79
N LEU A 173 25.81 -10.49 -11.49
CA LEU A 173 26.91 -11.26 -10.92
C LEU A 173 28.07 -11.49 -11.89
N ALA A 174 27.86 -11.33 -13.21
CA ALA A 174 28.93 -11.41 -14.19
C ALA A 174 29.71 -10.09 -14.34
N ASP A 175 29.05 -8.95 -14.06
CA ASP A 175 29.66 -7.63 -14.07
C ASP A 175 28.96 -6.71 -13.06
N LEU A 176 29.55 -6.58 -11.88
CA LEU A 176 28.97 -5.80 -10.78
C LEU A 176 28.82 -4.31 -11.12
N LYS A 177 29.59 -3.78 -12.07
CA LYS A 177 29.47 -2.38 -12.53
C LYS A 177 28.14 -2.08 -13.21
N ALA A 178 27.51 -3.11 -13.76
CA ALA A 178 26.21 -3.01 -14.42
C ALA A 178 25.03 -3.20 -13.44
N SER A 179 25.31 -3.30 -12.13
CA SER A 179 24.26 -3.43 -11.11
C SER A 179 23.53 -2.11 -10.89
N LEU A 180 22.25 -2.20 -10.54
CA LEU A 180 21.35 -1.07 -10.36
C LEU A 180 20.70 -1.14 -8.98
N SER A 181 20.35 0.02 -8.43
CA SER A 181 19.60 0.11 -7.18
C SER A 181 18.70 1.34 -7.14
N GLY A 182 17.74 1.34 -6.23
CA GLY A 182 16.89 2.48 -5.96
C GLY A 182 16.21 2.34 -4.61
N HIS A 183 16.02 3.45 -3.93
CA HIS A 183 15.29 3.52 -2.67
C HIS A 183 14.59 4.87 -2.57
N ALA A 184 13.80 5.05 -1.53
CA ALA A 184 13.16 6.31 -1.22
C ALA A 184 13.08 6.48 0.30
N PRO A 185 12.91 7.71 0.82
CA PRO A 185 12.68 8.97 0.10
C PRO A 185 13.95 9.63 -0.46
N GLY A 186 15.11 9.34 0.12
CA GLY A 186 16.42 9.85 -0.25
C GLY A 186 17.46 9.38 0.77
N GLN A 187 18.75 9.59 0.50
CA GLN A 187 19.82 9.05 1.34
C GLN A 187 19.99 9.77 2.68
N SER A 188 19.49 11.00 2.83
CA SER A 188 19.68 11.80 4.03
C SER A 188 18.43 11.83 4.91
N GLY A 189 18.59 11.61 6.21
CA GLY A 189 17.53 11.85 7.20
C GLY A 189 17.37 13.33 7.61
N HIS A 190 18.29 14.21 7.21
CA HIS A 190 18.23 15.64 7.54
C HIS A 190 17.32 16.41 6.57
N VAL A 191 16.28 17.06 7.08
CA VAL A 191 15.27 17.79 6.27
C VAL A 191 15.83 18.92 5.41
N GLY A 192 16.93 19.54 5.84
CA GLY A 192 17.62 20.59 5.08
C GLY A 192 18.56 20.07 3.98
N SER A 193 18.75 18.76 3.87
CA SER A 193 19.60 18.16 2.84
C SER A 193 18.87 18.10 1.50
N LYS A 194 19.61 18.34 0.40
CA LYS A 194 19.09 18.10 -0.96
C LYS A 194 18.73 16.62 -1.19
N HIS A 195 19.35 15.70 -0.43
CA HIS A 195 19.11 14.26 -0.52
C HIS A 195 18.05 13.74 0.47
N TYR A 196 17.20 14.62 1.01
CA TYR A 196 16.14 14.20 1.93
C TYR A 196 14.98 13.46 1.23
N ALA A 197 14.70 13.85 -0.01
CA ALA A 197 13.49 13.44 -0.73
C ALA A 197 13.67 13.38 -2.25
N ASP A 198 14.92 13.47 -2.74
CA ASP A 198 15.26 13.52 -4.16
C ASP A 198 14.96 12.21 -4.90
N PHE A 199 14.98 11.07 -4.20
CA PHE A 199 14.69 9.78 -4.81
C PHE A 199 13.20 9.42 -4.86
N ILE A 200 12.31 10.21 -4.26
CA ILE A 200 10.86 9.94 -4.30
C ILE A 200 10.34 9.83 -5.74
N LYS A 201 10.65 10.82 -6.59
CA LYS A 201 10.17 10.86 -7.98
C LYS A 201 10.65 9.66 -8.82
N PRO A 202 11.96 9.32 -8.88
CA PRO A 202 12.40 8.14 -9.61
C PRO A 202 11.84 6.85 -9.00
N TRP A 203 11.75 6.74 -7.67
CA TRP A 203 11.17 5.56 -7.02
C TRP A 203 9.70 5.32 -7.40
N LEU A 204 8.88 6.39 -7.48
CA LEU A 204 7.48 6.31 -7.92
C LEU A 204 7.35 5.78 -9.35
N LYS A 205 8.36 5.99 -10.18
CA LYS A 205 8.43 5.52 -11.57
C LYS A 205 9.15 4.17 -11.73
N VAL A 206 9.58 3.56 -10.62
CA VAL A 206 10.39 2.33 -10.62
C VAL A 206 11.70 2.51 -11.40
N GLU A 207 12.24 3.73 -11.40
CA GLU A 207 13.55 4.04 -11.95
C GLU A 207 14.65 3.63 -10.96
N HIS A 208 15.82 3.29 -11.51
CA HIS A 208 17.00 2.89 -10.74
C HIS A 208 18.19 3.78 -11.12
N HIS A 209 19.16 3.88 -10.21
CA HIS A 209 20.47 4.47 -10.47
C HIS A 209 21.57 3.39 -10.42
N PRO A 210 22.75 3.64 -11.02
CA PRO A 210 23.89 2.75 -10.91
C PRO A 210 24.25 2.42 -9.45
N MET A 211 24.54 1.16 -9.18
CA MET A 211 25.17 0.70 -7.94
C MET A 211 26.68 0.71 -8.15
N LEU A 212 27.33 1.84 -7.90
CA LEU A 212 28.77 2.01 -8.12
C LEU A 212 29.55 1.03 -7.24
N PHE A 213 30.37 0.19 -7.87
CA PHE A 213 31.07 -0.90 -7.20
C PHE A 213 32.59 -0.72 -7.18
N GLU A 214 33.20 -0.41 -8.32
CA GLU A 214 34.63 -0.16 -8.40
C GLU A 214 34.99 1.21 -7.79
N ARG A 215 36.15 1.28 -7.15
CA ARG A 215 36.65 2.51 -6.52
C ARG A 215 36.69 3.69 -7.48
N SER A 216 37.17 3.49 -8.70
CA SER A 216 37.25 4.53 -9.73
C SER A 216 35.87 5.13 -10.03
N MET A 217 34.85 4.28 -10.20
CA MET A 217 33.47 4.71 -10.42
C MET A 217 32.95 5.57 -9.27
N ILE A 218 33.25 5.17 -8.03
CA ILE A 218 32.84 5.90 -6.83
C ILE A 218 33.56 7.26 -6.76
N GLU A 219 34.87 7.29 -6.98
CA GLU A 219 35.68 8.50 -6.93
C GLU A 219 35.29 9.50 -8.04
N GLU A 220 34.94 9.03 -9.25
CA GLU A 220 34.48 9.85 -10.38
C GLU A 220 33.09 10.47 -10.15
N ASN A 221 32.22 9.80 -9.39
CA ASN A 221 30.85 10.24 -9.12
C ASN A 221 30.66 10.81 -7.70
N ALA A 222 31.75 11.04 -6.97
CA ALA A 222 31.68 11.51 -5.60
C ALA A 222 31.18 12.97 -5.53
N GLU A 223 30.08 13.20 -4.82
CA GLU A 223 29.61 14.57 -4.53
C GLU A 223 30.40 15.25 -3.40
N GLY A 224 31.10 14.48 -2.57
CA GLY A 224 31.92 14.96 -1.46
C GLY A 224 32.80 13.86 -0.88
N THR A 225 33.87 14.25 -0.17
CA THR A 225 34.79 13.30 0.48
C THR A 225 35.12 13.77 1.89
N LEU A 226 34.96 12.89 2.87
CA LEU A 226 35.37 13.11 4.26
C LEU A 226 36.51 12.16 4.62
N LYS A 227 37.60 12.71 5.16
CA LYS A 227 38.72 11.92 5.70
C LYS A 227 38.66 11.98 7.22
N LEU A 228 38.41 10.83 7.85
CA LEU A 228 38.44 10.69 9.31
C LEU A 228 39.84 10.24 9.72
N MET A 229 40.52 11.07 10.51
CA MET A 229 41.86 10.78 11.04
C MET A 229 41.73 10.52 12.54
N PRO A 230 42.33 9.44 13.08
CA PRO A 230 42.32 9.22 14.52
C PRO A 230 43.11 10.33 15.23
N GLU A 231 42.67 10.70 16.44
CA GLU A 231 43.52 11.45 17.36
C GLU A 231 44.69 10.56 17.78
N LYS A 232 45.87 11.17 17.90
CA LYS A 232 47.13 10.49 18.25
C LYS A 232 47.16 10.07 19.70
#